data_AF-A0A0C3FM24-F1
#
_entry.id   AF-A0A0C3FM24-F1
#
_cell.length_a   1.000
_cell.length_b   1.000
_cell.length_c   1.000
_cell.angle_alpha   90.00
_cell.angle_beta   90.00
_cell.angle_gamma   90.00
#
_symmetry.space_group_name_H-M   'P 1'
#
loop_
_entity.id
_entity.type
_entity.pdbx_description
1 polymer ?
#
loop_
_entity_poly.entity_id
_entity_poly.type
_entity_poly.pdbx_seq_one_letter_code
_entity_poly.pdbx_strand_id
1 'polypeptide(L)'
;MSGFPWLRFTALAAGLMGTGYVLMKVIVPTEEQLYNRMSPDLQRKVDANRASRAAQENAMKAQIRAQLTDPDSEKPVWADPPPRSR
;
A
#
# COMPACT_ATOMS: atom_id res chain seq x y z
N MET A 1 9.64 1.08 50.54
CA MET A 1 8.75 1.23 49.37
C MET A 1 9.09 0.11 48.39
N SER A 2 8.25 -0.92 48.30
CA SER A 2 8.44 -2.00 47.32
C SER A 2 8.24 -1.44 45.91
N GLY A 3 9.28 -1.47 45.08
CA GLY A 3 9.22 -0.98 43.70
C GLY A 3 8.20 -1.76 42.87
N PHE A 4 7.54 -1.06 41.93
CA PHE A 4 6.58 -1.66 41.00
C PHE A 4 7.26 -2.76 40.15
N PRO A 5 6.64 -3.94 39.95
CA PRO A 5 7.26 -5.09 39.28
C PRO A 5 7.28 -4.93 37.74
N TRP A 6 8.08 -3.98 37.26
CA TRP A 6 8.21 -3.63 35.84
C TRP A 6 8.43 -4.81 34.90
N LEU A 7 9.29 -5.77 35.28
CA LEU A 7 9.57 -6.95 34.45
C LEU A 7 8.33 -7.82 34.21
N ARG A 8 7.49 -8.01 35.24
CA ARG A 8 6.28 -8.84 35.13
C ARG A 8 5.23 -8.12 34.28
N PHE A 9 5.13 -6.80 34.44
CA PHE A 9 4.22 -5.97 33.67
C PHE A 9 4.59 -5.95 32.18
N THR A 10 5.87 -5.75 31.85
CA THR A 10 6.33 -5.73 30.45
C THR A 10 6.21 -7.10 29.79
N ALA A 11 6.52 -8.18 30.51
CA ALA A 11 6.31 -9.54 30.01
C ALA A 11 4.84 -9.84 29.71
N LEU A 12 3.93 -9.41 30.59
CA LEU A 12 2.48 -9.58 30.40
C LEU A 12 1.95 -8.74 29.24
N ALA A 13 2.43 -7.50 29.10
CA ALA A 13 2.08 -6.62 27.98
C ALA A 13 2.60 -7.18 26.63
N ALA A 14 3.85 -7.65 26.60
CA ALA A 14 4.42 -8.29 25.42
C ALA A 14 3.67 -9.58 25.06
N GLY A 15 3.29 -10.37 26.06
CA GLY A 15 2.46 -11.57 25.89
C GLY A 15 1.10 -11.25 25.28
N LEU A 16 0.42 -10.19 25.75
CA LEU A 16 -0.86 -9.75 25.21
C LEU A 16 -0.73 -9.26 23.76
N MET A 17 0.28 -8.43 23.48
CA MET A 17 0.57 -7.95 22.11
C MET A 17 0.87 -9.12 21.16
N GLY A 18 1.73 -10.04 21.58
CA GLY A 18 2.08 -11.24 20.81
C GLY A 18 0.85 -12.13 20.55
N THR A 19 -0.01 -12.29 21.56
CA THR A 19 -1.27 -13.04 21.41
C THR A 19 -2.18 -12.39 20.36
N GLY A 20 -2.32 -11.07 20.37
CA GLY A 20 -3.10 -10.35 19.36
C GLY A 20 -2.55 -10.55 17.94
N TYR A 21 -1.23 -10.50 17.77
CA TYR A 21 -0.59 -10.74 16.47
C TYR A 21 -0.78 -12.19 15.98
N VAL A 22 -0.62 -13.17 16.87
CA VAL A 22 -0.85 -14.58 16.54
C VAL A 22 -2.31 -14.80 16.13
N LEU A 23 -3.25 -14.20 16.87
CA LEU A 23 -4.67 -14.28 16.54
C LEU A 23 -4.94 -13.73 15.15
N MET A 24 -4.40 -12.55 14.81
CA MET A 24 -4.49 -11.96 13.46
C MET A 24 -3.99 -12.94 12.39
N LYS A 25 -2.83 -13.56 12.60
CA LYS A 25 -2.22 -14.50 11.64
C LYS A 25 -3.05 -15.77 11.45
N VAL A 26 -3.79 -16.20 12.48
CA VAL A 26 -4.60 -17.43 12.44
C VAL A 26 -5.96 -17.17 11.79
N ILE A 27 -6.62 -16.05 12.11
CA ILE A 27 -7.98 -15.78 11.63
C ILE A 27 -8.02 -15.18 10.23
N VAL A 28 -6.99 -14.41 9.84
CA VAL A 28 -6.93 -13.77 8.53
C VAL A 28 -6.19 -14.70 7.57
N PRO A 29 -6.87 -15.28 6.56
CA PRO A 29 -6.21 -16.12 5.57
C PRO A 29 -5.21 -15.29 4.75
N THR A 30 -4.13 -15.92 4.30
CA THR A 30 -3.21 -15.30 3.35
C THR A 30 -3.90 -15.04 2.01
N GLU A 31 -3.38 -14.11 1.21
CA GLU A 31 -4.00 -13.77 -0.08
C GLU A 31 -4.15 -14.98 -1.02
N GLU A 32 -3.18 -15.88 -1.03
CA GLU A 32 -3.22 -17.12 -1.82
C GLU A 32 -4.30 -18.09 -1.30
N GLN A 33 -4.40 -18.26 0.02
CA GLN A 33 -5.44 -19.09 0.63
C GLN A 33 -6.83 -18.51 0.36
N LEU A 34 -6.97 -17.18 0.41
CA LEU A 34 -8.21 -16.51 0.09
C LEU A 34 -8.58 -16.71 -1.39
N TYR A 35 -7.63 -16.52 -2.32
CA TYR A 35 -7.83 -16.71 -3.75
C TYR A 35 -8.24 -18.15 -4.09
N ASN A 36 -7.57 -19.15 -3.52
CA ASN A 36 -7.88 -20.56 -3.74
C ASN A 36 -9.25 -20.97 -3.17
N ARG A 37 -9.75 -20.26 -2.15
CA ARG A 37 -11.10 -20.47 -1.60
C ARG A 37 -12.20 -19.78 -2.42
N MET A 38 -11.86 -18.84 -3.30
CA MET A 38 -12.85 -18.18 -4.15
C MET A 38 -13.37 -19.14 -5.23
N SER A 39 -14.62 -18.92 -5.66
CA SER A 39 -15.15 -19.63 -6.82
C SER A 39 -14.40 -19.21 -8.10
N PRO A 40 -14.35 -20.08 -9.13
CA PRO A 40 -13.64 -19.79 -10.38
C PRO A 40 -14.08 -18.48 -11.04
N ASP A 41 -15.36 -18.10 -10.93
CA ASP A 41 -15.87 -16.86 -11.50
C ASP A 41 -15.37 -15.61 -10.76
N LEU A 42 -15.17 -15.70 -9.44
CA LEU A 42 -14.60 -14.61 -8.64
C LEU A 42 -13.10 -14.47 -8.87
N GLN A 43 -12.39 -15.59 -9.03
CA GLN A 43 -10.97 -15.58 -9.41
C GLN A 43 -10.75 -14.79 -10.71
N ARG A 44 -11.55 -15.08 -11.76
CA ARG A 44 -11.48 -14.35 -13.03
C ARG A 44 -11.70 -12.84 -12.88
N LYS A 45 -12.61 -12.43 -12.00
CA LYS A 45 -12.86 -11.00 -11.73
C LYS A 45 -11.69 -10.34 -11.00
N VAL A 46 -11.09 -11.03 -10.03
CA VAL A 46 -9.88 -10.56 -9.34
C VAL A 46 -8.74 -10.40 -10.33
N ASP A 47 -8.55 -11.36 -11.23
CA ASP A 47 -7.50 -11.32 -12.25
C ASP A 47 -7.74 -10.20 -13.26
N ALA A 48 -8.98 -10.02 -13.72
CA ALA A 48 -9.35 -8.90 -14.58
C ALA A 48 -9.07 -7.54 -13.90
N ASN A 49 -9.38 -7.42 -12.61
CA ASN A 49 -9.09 -6.22 -11.84
C ASN A 49 -7.59 -5.99 -11.65
N ARG A 50 -6.81 -7.03 -11.36
CA ARG A 50 -5.34 -6.96 -11.26
C ARG A 50 -4.72 -6.54 -12.60
N ALA A 51 -5.19 -7.13 -13.71
CA ALA A 51 -4.74 -6.77 -15.05
C ALA A 51 -5.10 -5.32 -15.41
N SER A 52 -6.30 -4.87 -15.07
CA SER A 52 -6.74 -3.48 -15.25
C SER A 52 -5.83 -2.49 -14.50
N ARG A 53 -5.54 -2.76 -13.23
CA ARG A 53 -4.63 -1.91 -12.43
C ARG A 53 -3.22 -1.86 -13.03
N ALA A 54 -2.67 -3.03 -13.39
CA ALA A 54 -1.34 -3.09 -14.01
C ALA A 54 -1.29 -2.33 -15.35
N ALA A 55 -2.35 -2.41 -16.17
CA ALA A 55 -2.45 -1.68 -17.43
C ALA A 55 -2.49 -0.16 -17.21
N GLN A 56 -3.28 0.30 -16.23
CA GLN A 56 -3.34 1.73 -15.87
C GLN A 56 -2.00 2.24 -15.34
N GLU A 57 -1.33 1.48 -14.47
CA GLU A 57 -0.01 1.84 -13.96
C GLU A 57 1.03 1.92 -15.09
N ASN A 58 1.00 0.99 -16.04
CA ASN A 58 1.91 1.02 -17.18
C ASN A 58 1.62 2.19 -18.13
N ALA A 59 0.35 2.50 -18.38
CA ALA A 59 -0.04 3.67 -19.18
C ALA A 59 0.38 4.97 -18.49
N MET A 60 0.16 5.09 -17.18
CA MET A 60 0.61 6.23 -16.38
C MET A 60 2.13 6.38 -16.43
N LYS A 61 2.88 5.29 -16.21
CA LYS A 61 4.35 5.28 -16.30
C LYS A 61 4.84 5.68 -17.69
N ALA A 62 4.17 5.23 -18.75
CA ALA A 62 4.50 5.61 -20.12
C ALA A 62 4.27 7.11 -20.37
N GLN A 63 3.16 7.67 -19.87
CA GLN A 63 2.89 9.11 -19.94
C GLN A 63 3.92 9.94 -19.17
N ILE A 64 4.29 9.52 -17.97
CA ILE A 64 5.32 10.18 -17.16
C ILE A 64 6.67 10.14 -17.88
N ARG A 65 7.07 8.98 -18.44
CA ARG A 65 8.31 8.86 -19.21
C ARG A 65 8.32 9.74 -20.46
N ALA A 66 7.19 9.84 -21.16
CA ALA A 66 7.06 10.71 -22.33
C ALA A 66 7.21 12.19 -21.96
N GLN A 67 6.66 12.62 -20.81
CA GLN A 67 6.82 13.99 -20.29
C GLN A 67 8.26 14.27 -19.85
N LEU A 68 8.95 13.31 -19.23
CA LEU A 68 10.35 13.45 -18.81
C LEU A 68 11.37 13.55 -19.96
N THR A 69 10.95 13.30 -21.21
CA THR A 69 11.83 13.43 -22.38
C THR A 69 11.95 14.88 -22.86
N ASP A 70 11.05 15.75 -22.42
CA ASP A 70 11.06 17.18 -22.73
C ASP A 70 11.81 17.96 -21.62
N PRO A 71 12.96 18.61 -21.92
CA PRO A 71 13.76 19.33 -20.94
C PRO A 71 13.03 20.49 -20.24
N ASP A 72 11.95 21.02 -20.82
CA ASP A 72 11.13 22.07 -20.21
C ASP A 72 10.00 21.50 -19.31
N SER A 73 9.70 20.20 -19.38
CA SER A 73 8.69 19.53 -18.55
C SER A 73 9.17 19.22 -17.12
N GLU A 74 10.46 19.38 -16.82
CA GLU A 74 11.00 19.28 -15.47
C GLU A 74 10.71 20.52 -14.61
N LYS A 75 10.31 21.64 -15.23
CA LYS A 75 10.00 22.87 -14.51
C LYS A 75 8.58 22.77 -13.92
N PRO A 76 8.40 22.97 -12.61
CA PRO A 76 7.07 22.96 -12.04
C PRO A 76 6.27 24.18 -12.53
N VAL A 77 4.95 24.02 -12.74
CA VAL A 77 4.03 25.03 -13.31
C VAL A 77 4.03 26.38 -12.56
N TRP A 78 4.48 26.41 -11.31
CA TRP A 78 4.60 27.63 -10.50
C TRP A 78 5.92 28.40 -10.71
N ALA A 79 6.87 27.88 -11.50
CA ALA A 79 8.14 28.53 -11.79
C ALA A 79 8.00 29.70 -12.79
N ASP A 80 6.89 29.78 -13.52
CA ASP A 80 6.65 30.84 -14.51
C ASP A 80 6.08 32.11 -13.85
N PRO A 81 6.65 33.29 -14.12
CA PRO A 81 6.11 34.54 -13.62
C PRO A 81 4.76 34.85 -14.27
N PRO A 82 3.78 35.40 -13.53
CA PRO A 82 2.46 35.69 -14.08
C PRO A 82 2.55 36.65 -15.28
N PRO A 83 1.75 36.42 -16.36
CA PRO A 83 1.78 37.28 -17.54
C PRO A 83 1.37 38.71 -17.16
N ARG A 84 2.29 39.66 -17.35
CA ARG A 84 2.00 41.09 -17.16
C ARG A 84 1.07 41.55 -18.27
N SER A 85 -0.19 41.82 -17.93
CA SER A 85 -1.13 42.54 -18.79
C SER A 85 -0.57 43.96 -19.05
N ARG A 86 -0.43 44.32 -20.31
CA ARG A 86 -0.04 45.66 -20.77
C ARG A 86 -1.27 46.48 -21.10
#